data_AF-A0A1N7FLI8-F1
#
_entry.id   AF-A0A1N7FLI8-F1
#
_cell.length_a   1.000
_cell.length_b   1.000
_cell.length_c   1.000
_cell.angle_alpha   90.00
_cell.angle_beta   90.00
_cell.angle_gamma   90.00
#
_symmetry.space_group_name_H-M   'P 1'
#
loop_
_entity.id
_entity.type
_entity.pdbx_description
1 polymer ?
#
loop_
_entity_poly.entity_id
_entity_poly.type
_entity_poly.pdbx_seq_one_letter_code
_entity_poly.pdbx_strand_id
1 'polypeptide(L)'
;MVTSNIKQSEQGARRPMSYAGASDTGPCEGRQASPSNPTGAALGRAKEPRTETFVFRCSAQEKAALRAKAEAAGLSAAELLREALWATQSRRRKPAPRVDPSLVLAVARYGGNLNQIARWLNTATRAGRSSEVEALRVAAALVGIERRLMEVLAQHRRPPGC
;
A
#
# COMPACT_ATOMS: atom_id res chain seq x y z
N MET A 1 17.52 -67.00 -28.88
CA MET A 1 17.39 -65.86 -27.95
C MET A 1 16.55 -64.77 -28.60
N VAL A 2 15.32 -64.64 -28.09
CA VAL A 2 14.40 -63.49 -28.01
C VAL A 2 14.44 -62.41 -29.10
N THR A 3 13.37 -62.36 -29.89
CA THR A 3 12.85 -61.18 -30.61
C THR A 3 11.90 -60.37 -29.72
N SER A 4 11.96 -59.04 -29.74
CA SER A 4 10.84 -58.12 -29.37
C SER A 4 11.16 -56.68 -29.83
N ASN A 5 10.55 -56.21 -30.92
CA ASN A 5 9.39 -55.31 -30.96
C ASN A 5 9.51 -54.01 -30.12
N ILE A 6 9.86 -52.93 -30.82
CA ILE A 6 9.76 -51.53 -30.35
C ILE A 6 8.27 -51.15 -30.35
N LYS A 7 7.70 -50.93 -29.15
CA LYS A 7 6.37 -50.33 -28.99
C LYS A 7 6.49 -48.82 -28.92
N GLN A 8 5.89 -48.13 -29.88
CA GLN A 8 5.52 -46.72 -29.76
C GLN A 8 4.54 -46.57 -28.58
N SER A 9 4.74 -45.57 -27.74
CA SER A 9 3.72 -45.11 -26.80
C SER A 9 3.57 -43.59 -26.92
N GLU A 10 2.51 -43.20 -27.60
CA GLU A 10 1.94 -41.86 -27.50
C GLU A 10 1.43 -41.67 -26.05
N GLN A 11 1.86 -40.61 -25.38
CA GLN A 11 1.23 -40.18 -24.14
C GLN A 11 0.95 -38.69 -24.21
N GLY A 12 -0.35 -38.39 -24.30
CA GLY A 12 -0.93 -37.08 -24.52
C GLY A 12 -0.76 -36.09 -23.37
N ALA A 13 -1.16 -34.87 -23.68
CA ALA A 13 -1.07 -33.67 -22.85
C ALA A 13 -1.55 -33.89 -21.40
N ARG A 14 -0.67 -33.57 -20.44
CA ARG A 14 -1.06 -33.44 -19.03
C ARG A 14 -1.90 -32.16 -18.86
N ARG A 15 -3.21 -32.32 -18.64
CA ARG A 15 -4.07 -31.28 -18.06
C ARG A 15 -3.67 -31.04 -16.59
N PRO A 16 -3.56 -29.80 -16.11
CA PRO A 16 -3.35 -29.57 -14.69
C PRO A 16 -4.67 -29.70 -13.91
N MET A 17 -4.57 -30.45 -12.81
CA MET A 17 -5.53 -30.66 -11.73
C MET A 17 -6.52 -29.50 -11.51
N SER A 18 -7.81 -29.83 -11.58
CA SER A 18 -8.87 -29.06 -10.93
C SER A 18 -8.87 -29.37 -9.43
N TYR A 19 -8.67 -28.38 -8.57
CA TYR A 19 -9.02 -28.48 -7.15
C TYR A 19 -10.55 -28.52 -7.02
N ALA A 20 -11.14 -29.73 -7.11
CA ALA A 20 -12.48 -29.98 -6.63
C ALA A 20 -12.36 -30.26 -5.12
N GLY A 21 -12.64 -29.24 -4.30
CA GLY A 21 -12.54 -29.36 -2.84
C GLY A 21 -12.63 -28.04 -2.09
N ALA A 22 -13.58 -27.17 -2.43
CA ALA A 22 -13.96 -26.03 -1.61
C ALA A 22 -15.42 -25.69 -1.88
N SER A 23 -16.35 -26.36 -1.18
CA SER A 23 -17.77 -26.00 -1.18
C SER A 23 -18.09 -24.72 -0.38
N ASP A 24 -17.08 -23.89 -0.09
CA ASP A 24 -17.20 -22.60 0.62
C ASP A 24 -16.68 -21.43 -0.22
N THR A 25 -17.07 -21.36 -1.50
CA THR A 25 -16.99 -20.12 -2.29
C THR A 25 -18.38 -19.61 -2.62
N GLY A 26 -19.22 -19.48 -1.59
CA GLY A 26 -20.34 -18.54 -1.69
C GLY A 26 -19.79 -17.12 -1.80
N PRO A 27 -20.42 -16.22 -2.59
CA PRO A 27 -20.06 -14.82 -2.54
C PRO A 27 -20.24 -14.34 -1.09
N CYS A 28 -19.25 -13.63 -0.55
CA CYS A 28 -19.33 -13.01 0.78
C CYS A 28 -20.32 -11.83 0.77
N GLU A 29 -21.55 -12.06 0.34
CA GLU A 29 -22.68 -11.14 0.45
C GLU A 29 -23.23 -11.27 1.87
N GLY A 30 -22.77 -10.42 2.78
CA GLY A 30 -23.32 -10.39 4.13
C GLY A 30 -22.50 -9.65 5.19
N ARG A 31 -21.21 -9.40 4.97
CA ARG A 31 -20.46 -8.48 5.84
C ARG A 31 -20.57 -7.07 5.26
N GLN A 32 -21.65 -6.36 5.60
CA GLN A 32 -21.62 -4.91 5.49
C GLN A 32 -20.43 -4.41 6.30
N ALA A 33 -19.43 -3.84 5.62
CA ALA A 33 -18.41 -3.06 6.30
C ALA A 33 -19.12 -1.96 7.09
N SER A 34 -18.76 -1.80 8.36
CA SER A 34 -19.35 -0.77 9.21
C SER A 34 -19.34 0.59 8.49
N PRO A 35 -20.42 1.38 8.54
CA PRO A 35 -20.63 2.59 7.73
C PRO A 35 -19.69 3.76 8.11
N SER A 36 -18.67 3.48 8.93
CA SER A 36 -17.82 4.46 9.60
C SER A 36 -16.44 4.59 8.98
N ASN A 37 -16.16 3.95 7.84
CA ASN A 37 -14.93 4.21 7.11
C ASN A 37 -15.18 5.32 6.09
N PRO A 38 -14.72 6.57 6.32
CA PRO A 38 -14.74 7.59 5.29
C PRO A 38 -13.58 7.30 4.33
N THR A 39 -13.62 6.17 3.64
CA THR A 39 -12.80 5.95 2.44
C THR A 39 -13.57 6.51 1.24
N GLY A 40 -13.99 7.77 1.39
CA GLY A 40 -14.02 8.72 0.28
C GLY A 40 -12.67 9.42 0.16
N ALA A 41 -11.58 8.73 0.54
CA ALA A 41 -10.27 9.04 0.00
C ALA A 41 -10.47 9.03 -1.52
N ALA A 42 -10.25 10.18 -2.14
CA ALA A 42 -10.42 10.44 -3.55
C ALA A 42 -10.27 9.15 -4.37
N LEU A 43 -11.19 8.93 -5.31
CA LEU A 43 -10.90 8.10 -6.48
C LEU A 43 -9.68 8.73 -7.17
N GLY A 44 -8.50 8.52 -6.61
CA GLY A 44 -7.24 8.76 -7.24
C GLY A 44 -7.28 7.82 -8.41
N ARG A 45 -7.56 8.41 -9.58
CA ARG A 45 -7.75 7.79 -10.89
C ARG A 45 -7.20 6.38 -10.84
N ALA A 46 -8.06 5.39 -10.60
CA ALA A 46 -7.64 4.00 -10.49
C ALA A 46 -6.93 3.70 -11.81
N LYS A 47 -5.60 3.56 -11.75
CA LYS A 47 -4.79 3.36 -12.94
C LYS A 47 -5.33 2.09 -13.58
N GLU A 48 -5.74 2.18 -14.84
CA GLU A 48 -6.39 1.07 -15.54
C GLU A 48 -5.60 -0.23 -15.29
N PRO A 49 -6.29 -1.30 -14.84
CA PRO A 49 -5.62 -2.54 -14.51
C PRO A 49 -4.94 -3.09 -15.76
N ARG A 50 -3.66 -3.44 -15.63
CA ARG A 50 -2.89 -4.07 -16.72
C ARG A 50 -3.33 -5.53 -16.83
N THR A 51 -4.20 -5.83 -17.78
CA THR A 51 -4.77 -7.17 -18.01
C THR A 51 -3.86 -8.09 -18.82
N GLU A 52 -3.01 -7.52 -19.68
CA GLU A 52 -2.14 -8.29 -20.56
C GLU A 52 -0.82 -8.70 -19.89
N THR A 53 -0.38 -9.93 -20.14
CA THR A 53 0.84 -10.52 -19.58
C THR A 53 1.87 -10.82 -20.68
N PHE A 54 3.13 -10.42 -20.45
CA PHE A 54 4.26 -10.71 -21.33
C PHE A 54 5.16 -11.79 -20.72
N VAL A 55 5.31 -12.94 -21.38
CA VAL A 55 6.15 -14.07 -20.92
C VAL A 55 7.36 -14.23 -21.83
N PHE A 56 8.55 -14.31 -21.24
CA PHE A 56 9.82 -14.48 -21.96
C PHE A 56 10.64 -15.61 -21.33
N ARG A 57 11.27 -16.43 -22.17
CA ARG A 57 12.19 -17.50 -21.74
C ARG A 57 13.61 -16.94 -21.66
N CYS A 58 14.19 -16.94 -20.47
CA CYS A 58 15.60 -16.61 -20.22
C CYS A 58 16.35 -17.79 -19.62
N SER A 59 17.67 -17.76 -19.78
CA SER A 59 18.61 -18.51 -18.96
C SER A 59 18.61 -18.03 -17.50
N ALA A 60 19.15 -18.85 -16.59
CA ALA A 60 19.29 -18.49 -15.19
C ALA A 60 20.18 -17.26 -14.97
N GLN A 61 21.24 -17.11 -15.78
CA GLN A 61 22.18 -15.99 -15.71
C GLN A 61 21.51 -14.67 -16.10
N GLU A 62 20.74 -14.66 -17.19
CA GLU A 62 20.01 -13.48 -17.63
C GLU A 62 18.96 -13.04 -16.60
N LYS A 63 18.27 -14.00 -15.98
CA LYS A 63 17.31 -13.72 -14.90
C LYS A 63 17.98 -13.09 -13.68
N ALA A 64 19.16 -13.59 -13.30
CA ALA A 64 19.95 -13.04 -12.20
C ALA A 64 20.43 -11.61 -12.52
N ALA A 65 20.96 -11.39 -13.73
CA ALA A 65 21.40 -10.08 -14.18
C ALA A 65 20.25 -9.06 -14.21
N LEU A 66 19.05 -9.47 -14.66
CA LEU A 66 17.87 -8.61 -14.67
C LEU A 66 17.45 -8.20 -13.24
N ARG A 67 17.47 -9.15 -12.29
CA ARG A 67 17.15 -8.87 -10.89
C ARG A 67 18.16 -7.92 -10.25
N ALA A 68 19.46 -8.15 -10.46
CA ALA A 68 20.52 -7.30 -9.94
C ALA A 68 20.40 -5.86 -10.48
N LYS A 69 20.11 -5.70 -11.78
CA LYS A 69 19.86 -4.38 -12.39
C LYS A 69 18.65 -3.69 -11.80
N ALA A 70 17.58 -4.43 -11.53
CA ALA A 70 16.36 -3.89 -10.94
C ALA A 70 16.59 -3.42 -9.50
N GLU A 71 17.30 -4.22 -8.70
CA GLU A 71 17.67 -3.90 -7.32
C GLU A 71 18.57 -2.68 -7.23
N ALA A 72 19.61 -2.61 -8.08
CA ALA A 72 20.50 -1.44 -8.16
C ALA A 72 19.75 -0.15 -8.52
N ALA A 73 18.66 -0.25 -9.31
CA ALA A 73 17.79 0.86 -9.65
C ALA A 73 16.71 1.16 -8.58
N GLY A 74 16.53 0.28 -7.59
CA GLY A 74 15.45 0.37 -6.60
C GLY A 74 14.05 0.11 -7.20
N LEU A 75 13.97 -0.65 -8.29
CA LEU A 75 12.75 -0.92 -9.05
C LEU A 75 12.41 -2.40 -9.07
N SER A 76 11.15 -2.75 -9.33
CA SER A 76 10.82 -4.11 -9.73
C SER A 76 11.32 -4.39 -11.16
N ALA A 77 11.61 -5.65 -11.49
CA ALA A 77 12.03 -6.03 -12.84
C ALA A 77 11.01 -5.59 -13.92
N ALA A 78 9.71 -5.62 -13.59
CA ALA A 78 8.65 -5.15 -14.49
C ALA A 78 8.63 -3.62 -14.65
N GLU A 79 9.04 -2.85 -13.64
CA GLU A 79 9.21 -1.40 -13.77
C GLU A 79 10.45 -1.04 -14.55
N LEU A 80 11.57 -1.73 -14.30
CA LEU A 80 12.81 -1.56 -15.06
C LEU A 80 12.58 -1.79 -16.57
N LEU A 81 11.90 -2.87 -16.94
CA LEU A 81 11.53 -3.13 -18.33
C LEU A 81 10.64 -2.04 -18.90
N ARG A 82 9.76 -1.45 -18.07
CA ARG A 82 8.89 -0.38 -18.55
C ARG A 82 9.63 0.93 -18.79
N GLU A 83 10.57 1.28 -17.93
CA GLU A 83 11.44 2.42 -18.16
C GLU A 83 12.27 2.22 -19.42
N ALA A 84 12.81 1.01 -19.63
CA ALA A 84 13.65 0.70 -20.78
C ALA A 84 12.90 0.71 -22.12
N LEU A 85 11.67 0.17 -22.17
CA LEU A 85 10.91 0.02 -23.41
C LEU A 85 10.08 1.26 -23.78
N TRP A 86 9.56 1.98 -22.79
CA TRP A 86 8.60 3.07 -23.01
C TRP A 86 9.09 4.42 -22.49
N ALA A 87 10.37 4.55 -22.11
CA ALA A 87 11.01 5.77 -21.59
C ALA A 87 10.20 6.49 -20.48
N THR A 88 9.31 5.75 -19.81
CA THR A 88 8.41 6.31 -18.81
C THR A 88 9.14 6.26 -17.49
N GLN A 89 9.65 7.40 -17.03
CA GLN A 89 10.32 7.48 -15.73
C GLN A 89 9.36 6.98 -14.65
N SER A 90 9.69 5.86 -14.02
CA SER A 90 8.95 5.39 -12.86
C SER A 90 9.21 6.36 -11.72
N ARG A 91 8.15 6.70 -10.99
CA ARG A 91 8.23 7.67 -9.89
C ARG A 91 9.05 7.03 -8.77
N ARG A 92 10.36 7.30 -8.77
CA ARG A 92 11.27 6.84 -7.72
C ARG A 92 10.72 7.32 -6.36
N ARG A 93 10.46 6.37 -5.46
CA ARG A 93 10.10 6.72 -4.09
C ARG A 93 11.32 7.42 -3.49
N LYS A 94 11.15 8.68 -3.10
CA LYS A 94 12.17 9.35 -2.29
C LYS A 94 12.38 8.47 -1.05
N PRO A 95 13.62 8.05 -0.73
CA PRO A 95 13.86 7.34 0.50
C PRO A 95 13.29 8.18 1.64
N ALA A 96 12.47 7.56 2.48
CA ALA A 96 11.89 8.26 3.62
C ALA A 96 13.06 8.85 4.44
N PRO A 97 12.95 10.11 4.90
CA PRO A 97 13.98 10.69 5.73
C PRO A 97 14.22 9.77 6.94
N ARG A 98 15.50 9.57 7.31
CA ARG A 98 15.89 8.74 8.46
C ARG A 98 15.52 9.48 9.74
N VAL A 99 14.23 9.45 10.07
CA VAL A 99 13.66 9.97 11.31
C VAL A 99 13.32 8.78 12.20
N ASP A 100 13.47 8.93 13.51
CA ASP A 100 13.07 7.91 14.48
C ASP A 100 11.59 7.52 14.25
N PRO A 101 11.29 6.23 13.98
CA PRO A 101 9.91 5.76 13.78
C PRO A 101 8.98 6.05 14.96
N SER A 102 9.51 6.07 16.18
CA SER A 102 8.74 6.37 17.39
C SER A 102 8.26 7.82 17.41
N LEU A 103 9.10 8.76 16.95
CA LEU A 103 8.76 10.17 16.78
C LEU A 103 7.68 10.34 15.70
N VAL A 104 7.83 9.67 14.56
CA VAL A 104 6.83 9.70 13.48
C VAL A 104 5.47 9.22 13.99
N LEU A 105 5.45 8.12 14.74
CA LEU A 105 4.22 7.57 15.32
C LEU A 105 3.60 8.51 16.37
N ALA A 106 4.42 9.12 17.22
CA ALA A 106 3.96 10.10 18.21
C ALA A 106 3.27 11.28 17.54
N VAL A 107 3.89 11.88 16.52
CA VAL A 107 3.32 13.01 15.76
C VAL A 107 2.06 12.58 15.01
N ALA A 108 2.07 11.40 14.38
CA ALA A 108 0.91 10.88 13.65
C ALA A 108 -0.34 10.72 14.53
N ARG A 109 -0.16 10.32 15.81
CA ARG A 109 -1.25 10.19 16.79
C ARG A 109 -1.96 11.52 17.04
N TYR A 110 -1.19 12.59 17.21
CA TYR A 110 -1.75 13.94 17.40
C TYR A 110 -2.41 14.46 16.11
N GLY A 111 -1.84 14.16 14.94
CA GLY A 111 -2.50 14.41 13.66
C GLY A 111 -3.85 13.68 13.53
N GLY A 112 -3.93 12.44 14.02
CA GLY A 112 -5.19 11.68 14.12
C GLY A 112 -6.24 12.40 14.98
N ASN A 113 -5.86 12.91 16.15
CA ASN A 113 -6.76 13.66 17.03
C ASN A 113 -7.27 14.95 16.38
N LEU A 114 -6.39 15.72 15.73
CA LEU A 114 -6.78 16.93 15.01
C LEU A 114 -7.77 16.62 13.88
N ASN A 115 -7.54 15.53 13.14
CA ASN A 115 -8.45 15.10 12.09
C ASN A 115 -9.82 14.65 12.65
N GLN A 116 -9.88 14.09 13.86
CA GLN A 116 -11.16 13.78 14.52
C GLN A 116 -11.91 15.05 14.92
N ILE A 117 -11.23 16.03 15.52
CA ILE A 117 -11.82 17.33 15.88
C ILE A 117 -12.37 18.03 14.63
N ALA A 118 -11.57 18.10 13.56
CA ALA A 118 -11.97 18.71 12.30
C ALA A 118 -13.19 18.00 11.69
N ARG A 119 -13.19 16.65 11.66
CA ARG A 119 -14.34 15.90 11.15
C ARG A 119 -15.60 16.12 11.98
N TRP A 120 -15.49 16.14 13.30
CA TRP A 120 -16.62 16.40 14.18
C TRP A 120 -17.20 17.80 13.96
N LEU A 121 -16.34 18.82 13.90
CA LEU A 121 -16.74 20.20 13.61
C LEU A 121 -17.42 20.32 12.25
N ASN A 122 -16.81 19.79 11.19
CA ASN A 122 -17.39 19.83 9.84
C ASN A 122 -18.74 19.10 9.78
N THR A 123 -18.90 18.02 10.55
CA THR A 123 -20.16 17.28 10.64
C THR A 123 -21.23 18.09 11.35
N ALA A 124 -20.89 18.76 12.46
CA ALA A 124 -21.81 19.65 13.18
C ALA A 124 -22.24 20.83 12.31
N THR A 125 -21.29 21.48 11.63
CA THR A 125 -21.57 22.62 10.73
C THR A 125 -22.50 22.23 9.58
N ARG A 126 -22.22 21.09 8.92
CA ARG A 126 -23.06 20.61 7.82
C ARG A 126 -24.46 20.19 8.27
N ALA A 127 -24.60 19.77 9.53
CA ALA A 127 -25.89 19.46 10.13
C ALA A 127 -26.63 20.70 10.66
N GLY A 128 -26.08 21.91 10.49
CA GLY A 128 -26.66 23.16 11.02
C GLY A 128 -26.58 23.29 12.54
N ARG A 129 -25.81 22.43 13.23
CA ARG A 129 -25.67 22.36 14.69
C ARG A 129 -24.42 23.07 15.19
N SER A 130 -23.97 24.10 14.47
CA SER A 130 -22.78 24.88 14.86
C SER A 130 -22.96 25.58 16.21
N SER A 131 -24.19 25.93 16.58
CA SER A 131 -24.53 26.53 17.88
C SER A 131 -24.37 25.57 19.07
N GLU A 132 -24.37 24.25 18.83
CA GLU A 132 -24.13 23.22 19.86
C GLU A 132 -22.62 23.00 20.10
N VAL A 133 -21.75 23.58 19.26
CA VAL A 133 -20.30 23.42 19.40
C VAL A 133 -19.79 24.30 20.53
N GLU A 134 -19.30 23.66 21.58
CA GLU A 134 -18.65 24.34 22.70
C GLU A 134 -17.24 24.81 22.31
N ALA A 135 -17.15 26.01 21.73
CA ALA A 135 -15.91 26.56 21.19
C ALA A 135 -14.76 26.60 22.21
N LEU A 136 -15.06 26.91 23.48
CA LEU A 136 -14.07 26.96 24.55
C LEU A 136 -13.43 25.58 24.81
N ARG A 137 -14.25 24.52 24.78
CA ARG A 137 -13.76 23.15 24.96
C ARG A 137 -12.90 22.69 23.80
N VAL A 138 -13.26 23.05 22.57
CA VAL A 138 -12.45 22.80 21.37
C VAL A 138 -11.11 23.53 21.47
N ALA A 139 -11.12 24.82 21.83
CA ALA A 139 -9.90 25.60 22.00
C ALA A 139 -8.99 25.01 23.09
N ALA A 140 -9.54 24.61 24.23
CA ALA A 140 -8.79 23.95 25.30
C ALA A 140 -8.14 22.63 24.82
N ALA A 141 -8.86 21.82 24.04
CA ALA A 141 -8.33 20.59 23.46
C ALA A 141 -7.16 20.86 22.48
N LEU A 142 -7.28 21.90 21.64
CA LEU A 142 -6.23 22.31 20.71
C LEU A 142 -4.97 22.79 21.43
N VAL A 143 -5.10 23.64 22.45
CA VAL A 143 -3.98 24.09 23.29
C VAL A 143 -3.32 22.89 24.00
N GLY A 144 -4.11 21.92 24.47
CA GLY A 144 -3.57 20.70 25.05
C GLY A 144 -2.75 19.85 24.06
N ILE A 145 -3.17 19.78 22.80
CA ILE A 145 -2.41 19.10 21.74
C ILE A 145 -1.12 19.86 21.41
N GLU A 146 -1.19 21.18 21.30
CA GLU A 146 -0.02 22.04 21.06
C GLU A 146 1.07 21.85 22.13
N ARG A 147 0.69 21.90 23.41
CA ARG A 147 1.64 21.70 24.53
C ARG A 147 2.34 20.34 24.45
N ARG A 148 1.60 19.27 24.18
CA ARG A 148 2.17 17.92 24.03
C ARG A 148 3.08 17.80 22.81
N LEU A 149 2.75 18.46 21.72
CA LEU A 149 3.64 18.53 20.55
C LEU A 149 4.92 19.29 20.87
N MET A 150 4.84 20.38 21.63
CA MET A 150 6.00 21.12 22.12
C MET A 150 6.90 20.27 23.02
N GLU A 151 6.34 19.43 23.89
CA GLU A 151 7.10 18.46 24.70
C GLU A 151 7.83 17.43 23.82
N VAL A 152 7.15 16.85 22.82
CA VAL A 152 7.76 15.92 21.87
C VAL A 152 8.88 16.60 21.09
N LEU A 153 8.68 17.83 20.63
CA LEU A 153 9.70 18.61 19.94
C LEU A 153 10.89 18.92 20.85
N ALA A 154 10.66 19.29 22.11
CA ALA A 154 11.72 19.55 23.08
C ALA A 154 12.59 18.31 23.34
N GLN A 155 11.97 17.13 23.47
CA GLN A 155 12.66 15.85 23.68
C GLN A 155 13.53 15.44 22.49
N HIS A 156 13.14 15.83 21.27
CA HIS A 156 13.80 15.40 20.03
C HIS A 156 14.60 16.53 19.35
N ARG A 157 14.68 17.71 19.97
CA ARG A 157 15.51 18.81 19.49
C ARG A 157 16.97 18.45 19.73
N ARG A 158 17.69 18.13 18.65
CA ARG A 158 19.15 18.03 18.71
C ARG A 158 19.72 19.38 19.16
N PRO A 159 20.65 19.45 20.13
CA PRO A 159 21.31 20.70 20.44
C PRO A 159 22.04 21.22 19.20
N PRO A 160 22.05 22.54 18.95
CA PRO A 160 22.82 23.10 17.85
C PRO A 160 24.32 22.85 18.13
N GLY A 161 24.95 21.93 17.39
CA GLY A 161 26.42 21.80 17.38
C GLY A 161 27.05 20.42 17.66
N CYS A 162 26.50 19.31 17.16
CA CYS A 162 27.25 18.05 17.04
C CYS A 162 27.13 17.46 15.64
#